data_AF-A0A6V7KIZ5-F1
#
_entry.id   AF-A0A6V7KIZ5-F1
#
_cell.length_a   1.000
_cell.length_b   1.000
_cell.length_c   1.000
_cell.angle_alpha   90.00
_cell.angle_beta   90.00
_cell.angle_gamma   90.00
#
_symmetry.space_group_name_H-M   'P 1'
#
loop_
_entity.id
_entity.type
_entity.pdbx_description
1 polymer ?
#
loop_
_entity_poly.entity_id
_entity_poly.type
_entity_poly.pdbx_seq_one_letter_code
_entity_poly.pdbx_strand_id
1 'polypeptide(L)'
;RNTSDIIAIVGANLLSKGGDRYEIEQIIQHNFNPVVALNDIALLRTTEDIIFNAKIQTIKLPRLDIRQNGYPVVLTGWGSLW
;
A
#
# COMPACT_ATOMS: atom_id res chain seq x y z
N ARG A 1 -10.41 3.37 12.44
CA ARG A 1 -9.74 2.06 12.55
C ARG A 1 -8.62 2.22 13.55
N ASN A 2 -8.38 1.23 14.42
CA ASN A 2 -7.24 1.29 15.33
C ASN A 2 -6.03 0.68 14.64
N THR A 3 -4.85 1.12 15.07
CA THR A 3 -3.58 0.61 14.55
C THR A 3 -3.40 -0.87 14.87
N SER A 4 -3.92 -1.34 16.01
CA SER A 4 -3.95 -2.74 16.43
C SER A 4 -4.78 -3.65 15.52
N ASP A 5 -5.66 -3.09 14.68
CA ASP A 5 -6.55 -3.87 13.81
C ASP A 5 -5.90 -4.17 12.45
N ILE A 6 -4.70 -3.63 12.19
CA ILE A 6 -4.05 -3.64 10.88
C ILE A 6 -2.62 -4.13 11.02
N ILE A 7 -2.22 -5.03 10.13
CA ILE A 7 -0.85 -5.48 9.97
C ILE A 7 -0.44 -5.29 8.52
N ALA A 8 0.80 -4.88 8.28
CA ALA A 8 1.38 -4.88 6.94
C ALA A 8 2.20 -6.16 6.74
N ILE A 9 1.92 -6.90 5.67
CA ILE A 9 2.75 -8.04 5.22
C ILE A 9 3.42 -7.64 3.92
N VAL A 10 4.75 -7.73 3.87
CA VAL A 10 5.56 -7.33 2.70
C VAL A 10 6.43 -8.49 2.20
N GLY A 11 6.75 -8.52 0.91
CA GLY A 11 7.62 -9.56 0.31
C GLY A 11 6.97 -10.93 0.10
N ALA A 12 5.65 -11.05 0.28
CA ALA A 12 4.88 -12.27 0.01
C ALA A 12 4.46 -12.36 -1.46
N ASN A 13 4.53 -13.56 -2.05
CA ASN A 13 3.97 -13.86 -3.38
C ASN A 13 2.65 -14.64 -3.30
N LEU A 14 2.45 -15.40 -2.22
CA LEU A 14 1.22 -16.15 -1.95
C LEU A 14 0.40 -15.38 -0.92
N LEU A 15 -0.89 -15.16 -1.18
CA LEU A 15 -1.79 -14.47 -0.26
C LEU A 15 -1.81 -15.09 1.14
N SER A 16 -1.71 -16.43 1.20
CA SER A 16 -1.85 -17.19 2.44
C SER A 16 -0.53 -17.50 3.15
N LYS A 17 0.63 -17.15 2.58
CA LYS A 17 1.93 -17.63 3.10
C LYS A 17 3.12 -16.72 2.78
N GLY A 18 3.96 -16.55 3.80
CA GLY A 18 5.26 -15.87 3.72
C GLY A 18 5.14 -14.37 3.94
N GLY A 19 6.24 -13.67 3.67
CA GLY A 19 6.38 -12.24 3.90
C GLY A 19 6.76 -11.89 5.34
N ASP A 20 7.22 -10.66 5.50
CA ASP A 20 7.63 -10.09 6.78
C ASP A 20 6.49 -9.22 7.33
N ARG A 21 6.22 -9.35 8.64
CA ARG A 21 5.08 -8.72 9.31
C ARG A 21 5.52 -7.48 10.06
N TYR A 22 4.81 -6.38 9.83
CA TYR A 22 5.02 -5.10 10.50
C TYR A 22 3.74 -4.62 11.17
N GLU A 23 3.85 -4.26 12.45
CA GLU A 23 2.78 -3.58 13.18
C GLU A 23 2.68 -2.12 12.75
N ILE A 24 1.47 -1.55 12.85
CA ILE A 24 1.21 -0.16 12.50
C ILE A 24 1.32 0.71 13.77
N GLU A 25 2.13 1.77 13.70
CA GLU A 25 2.24 2.80 14.73
C GLU A 25 1.19 3.89 14.52
N GLN A 26 0.98 4.30 13.28
CA GLN A 26 0.13 5.45 12.95
C GLN A 26 -0.58 5.28 11.61
N ILE A 27 -1.84 5.68 11.57
CA ILE A 27 -2.65 5.81 10.35
C ILE A 27 -2.80 7.30 10.05
N ILE A 28 -2.34 7.74 8.89
CA ILE A 28 -2.45 9.12 8.40
C ILE A 28 -3.40 9.12 7.21
N GLN A 29 -4.67 9.44 7.47
CA GLN A 29 -5.69 9.49 6.44
C GLN A 29 -5.74 10.90 5.82
N HIS A 30 -5.85 10.97 4.50
CA HIS A 30 -6.16 12.25 3.85
C HIS A 30 -7.64 12.65 4.11
N ASN A 31 -8.02 13.88 3.77
CA ASN A 31 -9.40 14.36 3.81
C ASN A 31 -10.28 13.67 2.74
N PHE A 32 -10.57 12.38 2.96
CA PHE A 32 -11.34 11.51 2.08
C PHE A 32 -12.81 11.88 2.10
N ASN A 33 -13.42 12.03 0.93
CA ASN A 33 -14.86 12.19 0.78
C ASN A 33 -15.47 10.91 0.19
N PRO A 34 -16.25 10.14 0.98
CA PRO A 34 -16.81 8.87 0.53
C PRO A 34 -17.92 9.01 -0.52
N VAL A 35 -18.58 10.17 -0.62
CA VAL A 35 -19.69 10.38 -1.57
C VAL A 35 -19.19 10.43 -3.01
N VAL A 36 -18.02 11.03 -3.21
CA VAL A 36 -17.43 11.26 -4.54
C VAL A 36 -16.09 10.54 -4.73
N ALA A 37 -15.70 9.69 -3.77
CA ALA A 37 -14.39 9.03 -3.71
C ALA A 37 -13.20 9.99 -3.87
N LEU A 38 -13.33 11.23 -3.41
CA LEU A 38 -12.28 12.25 -3.56
C LEU A 38 -11.21 12.04 -2.49
N ASN A 39 -9.94 12.16 -2.90
CA ASN A 39 -8.76 11.99 -2.05
C ASN A 39 -8.67 10.62 -1.35
N ASP A 40 -8.95 9.55 -2.09
CA ASP A 40 -8.81 8.18 -1.59
C ASP A 40 -7.33 7.77 -1.48
N ILE A 41 -6.68 8.24 -0.41
CA ILE A 41 -5.29 7.94 -0.09
C ILE A 41 -5.04 8.03 1.43
N ALA A 42 -4.20 7.13 1.93
CA ALA A 42 -3.71 7.15 3.31
C ALA A 42 -2.26 6.64 3.37
N LEU A 43 -1.55 7.00 4.44
CA LEU A 43 -0.24 6.47 4.77
C LEU A 43 -0.31 5.67 6.07
N LEU A 44 0.45 4.58 6.13
CA LEU A 44 0.64 3.78 7.33
C LEU A 44 2.11 3.87 7.74
N ARG A 45 2.36 4.28 8.99
CA ARG A 45 3.71 4.23 9.58
C ARG A 45 3.84 2.94 10.37
N THR A 46 4.88 2.16 10.09
CA THR A 46 5.21 0.94 10.83
C THR A 46 5.90 1.29 12.15
N THR A 47 5.80 0.42 13.16
CA THR A 47 6.48 0.60 14.46
C THR A 47 8.00 0.50 14.37
N GLU A 48 8.51 -0.13 13.32
CA GLU A 48 9.92 -0.29 13.02
C GLU A 48 10.19 -0.09 11.53
N ASP A 49 11.44 0.19 11.18
CA ASP A 49 11.84 0.38 9.79
C ASP A 49 11.72 -0.93 8.99
N ILE A 50 11.17 -0.82 7.77
CA ILE A 50 11.09 -1.97 6.86
C ILE A 50 12.49 -2.32 6.34
N ILE A 51 12.89 -3.58 6.48
CA ILE A 51 14.20 -4.06 6.05
C ILE A 51 14.13 -4.51 4.59
N PHE A 52 14.88 -3.83 3.72
CA PHE A 52 14.90 -4.14 2.31
C PHE A 52 15.75 -5.37 1.99
N ASN A 53 15.28 -6.15 1.02
CA ASN A 53 15.93 -7.35 0.53
C ASN A 53 15.50 -7.62 -0.93
N ALA A 54 15.90 -8.76 -1.49
CA ALA A 54 15.58 -9.10 -2.88
C ALA A 54 14.07 -9.11 -3.22
N LYS A 55 13.18 -9.25 -2.23
CA LYS A 55 11.71 -9.27 -2.39
C LYS A 55 11.00 -8.03 -1.84
N ILE A 56 11.70 -7.19 -1.08
CA ILE A 56 11.14 -6.00 -0.43
C ILE A 56 11.93 -4.78 -0.89
N GLN A 57 11.29 -3.93 -1.70
CA GLN A 57 11.86 -2.72 -2.27
C GLN A 57 10.79 -1.62 -2.34
N THR A 58 11.21 -0.36 -2.44
CA THR A 58 10.29 0.76 -2.60
C THR A 58 9.85 0.96 -4.05
N ILE A 59 8.69 1.60 -4.21
CA ILE A 59 8.29 2.17 -5.50
C ILE A 59 8.57 3.68 -5.51
N LYS A 60 9.01 4.18 -6.67
CA LYS A 60 9.27 5.62 -6.85
C LYS A 60 7.95 6.38 -6.94
N LEU A 61 7.86 7.49 -6.22
CA LEU A 61 6.74 8.42 -6.39
C LEU A 61 6.86 9.18 -7.71
N PRO A 62 5.74 9.46 -8.39
CA PRO A 62 5.74 10.30 -9.58
C PRO A 62 6.22 11.71 -9.23
N ARG A 63 7.05 12.31 -10.08
CA ARG A 63 7.51 13.70 -9.96
C ARG A 63 6.67 14.68 -10.77
N LEU A 64 5.90 14.17 -11.72
CA LEU A 64 5.09 14.92 -12.65
C LEU A 64 3.69 14.31 -12.69
N ASP A 65 2.71 15.15 -12.95
CA ASP A 65 1.33 14.74 -13.19
C ASP A 65 1.21 14.17 -14.61
N ILE A 66 0.99 12.86 -14.73
CA ILE A 66 0.84 12.17 -16.02
C ILE A 66 -0.64 12.15 -16.38
N ARG A 67 -1.03 13.00 -17.34
CA ARG A 67 -2.43 13.15 -17.79
C ARG A 67 -2.74 12.47 -19.12
N GLN A 68 -1.74 11.91 -19.77
CA GLN A 68 -1.91 11.30 -21.09
C GLN A 68 -2.46 9.89 -20.95
N ASN A 69 -3.44 9.58 -21.80
CA ASN A 69 -4.06 8.27 -21.87
C ASN A 69 -3.19 7.30 -22.69
N GLY A 70 -3.36 6.00 -22.44
CA GLY A 70 -2.69 4.95 -23.21
C GLY A 70 -1.25 4.66 -22.77
N TYR A 71 -0.80 5.22 -21.64
CA TYR A 71 0.46 4.79 -21.03
C TYR A 71 0.34 3.34 -20.55
N PRO A 72 1.31 2.47 -20.86
CA PRO A 72 1.30 1.11 -20.36
C PRO A 72 1.48 1.12 -18.84
N VAL A 73 0.65 0.34 -18.15
CA VAL A 73 0.70 0.17 -16.70
C VAL A 73 0.73 -1.32 -16.36
N VAL A 74 1.30 -1.63 -15.19
CA VAL A 74 1.25 -2.98 -14.62
C VAL A 74 0.37 -2.91 -13.38
N LEU A 75 -0.67 -3.74 -13.36
CA LEU A 75 -1.52 -3.94 -12.19
C LEU A 75 -1.29 -5.34 -11.64
N THR A 76 -1.02 -5.45 -10.34
CA THR A 76 -0.74 -6.72 -9.67
C THR A 76 -1.55 -6.82 -8.39
N GLY A 77 -1.98 -8.03 -8.06
CA GLY A 77 -2.66 -8.37 -6.81
C GLY A 77 -3.15 -9.81 -6.84
N TRP A 78 -3.67 -10.29 -5.72
CA TRP A 78 -4.22 -11.65 -5.63
C TRP A 78 -5.67 -11.76 -6.13
N GLY A 79 -6.21 -10.66 -6.67
CA GLY A 79 -7.62 -10.54 -6.98
C GLY A 79 -8.47 -10.62 -5.72
N SER A 80 -9.77 -10.44 -5.89
CA SER A 80 -10.74 -10.69 -4.85
C SER A 80 -11.85 -11.52 -5.46
N LEU A 81 -12.33 -12.53 -4.73
CA LEU A 81 -13.49 -13.33 -5.14
C LEU A 81 -14.74 -12.54 -4.78
N TRP A 82 -15.10 -11.55 -5.59
CA TRP A 82 -16.43 -10.95 -5.56
C TRP A 82 -17.03 -11.05 -6.96
#